data_AF-A0A7X9DAC9-F1
#
_entry.id   AF-A0A7X9DAC9-F1
#
_cell.length_a   1.000
_cell.length_b   1.000
_cell.length_c   1.000
_cell.angle_alpha   90.00
_cell.angle_beta   90.00
_cell.angle_gamma   90.00
#
_symmetry.space_group_name_H-M   'P 1'
#
loop_
_entity.id
_entity.type
_entity.pdbx_description
1 polymer ?
#
loop_
_entity_poly.entity_id
_entity_poly.type
_entity_poly.pdbx_seq_one_letter_code
_entity_poly.pdbx_strand_id
1 'polypeptide(L)'
;MFVNQGNTLRVISIHDISNELDAKELESWQKLIRVLTHEIMNSITPITSLSETLLKYYVPSGKRVGESSDDKATDNKATGSKPVDETTIANTVKGLEVIKERGVGLVRFVESYRKLTRLSKPVLKPVVLKDLFTHLLLLLENEPDFHRIRFNLDIEPPDMGIEADEAQLSQLFINLIKNAMQAVESYEKSRGKHRSGLFPRQYTVHPQVYSVSTPCWCL
;
A
#
# COMPACT_ATOMS: atom_id res chain seq x y z
N MET A 1 44.89 -0.85 4.46
CA MET A 1 45.82 0.17 4.98
C MET A 1 47.12 0.03 4.20
N PHE A 2 47.40 0.96 3.28
CA PHE A 2 48.63 0.92 2.50
C PHE A 2 49.72 1.63 3.30
N VAL A 3 50.83 0.94 3.56
CA VAL A 3 51.98 1.49 4.27
C VAL A 3 53.09 1.64 3.25
N ASN A 4 53.52 2.87 3.00
CA ASN A 4 54.71 3.17 2.21
C ASN A 4 55.70 3.91 3.11
N GLN A 5 56.89 3.34 3.30
CA GLN A 5 57.99 3.91 4.10
C GLN A 5 57.59 4.38 5.51
N GLY A 6 56.77 3.62 6.24
CA GLY A 6 56.41 3.92 7.63
C GLY A 6 55.31 4.98 7.82
N ASN A 7 54.83 5.61 6.74
CA ASN A 7 53.68 6.52 6.79
C ASN A 7 52.39 5.80 6.40
N THR A 8 51.35 5.96 7.23
CA THR A 8 50.02 5.41 6.99
C THR A 8 49.25 6.30 6.02
N LEU A 9 49.00 5.81 4.81
CA LEU A 9 48.24 6.54 3.80
C LEU A 9 46.75 6.19 3.88
N ARG A 10 45.90 7.21 3.94
CA ARG A 10 44.45 7.09 3.81
C ARG A 10 44.08 7.32 2.35
N VAL A 11 43.63 6.27 1.68
CA VAL A 11 43.11 6.34 0.31
C VAL A 11 41.60 6.57 0.40
N ILE A 12 41.13 7.63 -0.25
CA ILE A 12 39.71 7.93 -0.41
C ILE A 12 39.42 7.81 -1.90
N SER A 13 38.51 6.92 -2.27
CA SER A 13 38.00 6.84 -3.65
C SER A 13 36.63 7.51 -3.68
N ILE A 14 36.45 8.44 -4.60
CA ILE A 14 35.17 9.10 -4.86
C ILE A 14 34.78 8.70 -6.27
N HIS A 15 33.60 8.09 -6.40
CA HIS A 15 33.00 7.82 -7.70
C HIS A 15 31.72 8.63 -7.80
N ASP A 16 31.59 9.34 -8.92
CA ASP A 16 30.32 9.96 -9.29
C ASP A 16 29.39 8.84 -9.78
N ILE A 17 28.24 8.72 -9.13
CA ILE A 17 27.20 7.72 -9.45
C ILE A 17 25.92 8.39 -9.95
N SER A 18 25.98 9.70 -10.27
CA SER A 18 24.79 10.49 -10.57
C SER A 18 24.05 9.95 -11.81
N ASN A 19 24.77 9.56 -12.85
CA ASN A 19 24.17 9.04 -14.08
C ASN A 19 23.46 7.69 -13.85
N GLU A 20 24.09 6.79 -13.09
CA GLU A 20 23.52 5.50 -12.73
C GLU A 20 22.30 5.67 -11.83
N LEU A 21 22.35 6.64 -10.90
CA LEU A 21 21.26 6.97 -10.01
C LEU A 21 20.07 7.56 -10.80
N ASP A 22 20.30 8.53 -11.69
CA ASP A 22 19.28 9.15 -12.53
C ASP A 22 18.61 8.13 -13.46
N ALA A 23 19.40 7.26 -14.09
CA ALA A 23 18.88 6.18 -14.91
C ALA A 23 18.01 5.22 -14.09
N LYS A 24 18.44 4.89 -12.86
CA LYS A 24 17.69 4.00 -11.97
C LYS A 24 16.41 4.64 -11.46
N GLU A 25 16.45 5.94 -11.21
CA GLU A 25 15.31 6.73 -10.80
C GLU A 25 14.26 6.76 -11.92
N LEU A 26 14.66 7.09 -13.15
CA LEU A 26 13.78 7.12 -14.32
C LEU A 26 13.14 5.75 -14.58
N GLU A 27 13.92 4.67 -14.50
CA GLU A 27 13.41 3.30 -14.64
C GLU A 27 12.34 2.99 -13.58
N SER A 28 12.61 3.38 -12.32
CA SER A 28 11.70 3.17 -11.20
C SER A 28 10.42 4.01 -11.35
N TRP A 29 10.55 5.26 -11.81
CA TRP A 29 9.44 6.15 -12.14
C TRP A 29 8.55 5.57 -13.24
N GLN A 30 9.12 5.04 -14.32
CA GLN A 30 8.35 4.40 -15.40
C GLN A 30 7.60 3.15 -14.91
N LYS A 31 8.22 2.32 -14.08
CA LYS A 31 7.56 1.15 -13.47
C LYS A 31 6.38 1.57 -12.60
N LEU A 32 6.57 2.60 -11.78
CA LEU A 32 5.50 3.18 -10.96
C LEU A 32 4.33 3.65 -11.82
N ILE A 33 4.59 4.48 -12.83
CA ILE A 33 3.53 4.99 -13.75
C ILE A 33 2.74 3.84 -14.39
N ARG A 34 3.43 2.76 -14.78
CA ARG A 34 2.79 1.59 -15.39
C ARG A 34 1.84 0.88 -14.43
N VAL A 35 2.27 0.66 -13.18
CA VAL A 35 1.43 0.06 -12.14
C VAL A 35 0.24 0.99 -11.82
N LEU A 36 0.46 2.29 -11.70
CA LEU A 36 -0.62 3.26 -11.46
C LEU A 36 -1.69 3.21 -12.55
N THR A 37 -1.24 3.22 -13.81
CA THR A 37 -2.14 3.16 -14.96
C THR A 37 -2.94 1.86 -14.92
N HIS A 38 -2.31 0.74 -14.59
CA HIS A 38 -2.99 -0.54 -14.44
C HIS A 38 -4.06 -0.51 -13.35
N GLU A 39 -3.74 -0.01 -12.15
CA GLU A 39 -4.69 0.05 -11.03
C GLU A 39 -5.85 1.03 -11.28
N ILE A 40 -5.57 2.16 -11.95
CA ILE A 40 -6.60 3.10 -12.41
C ILE A 40 -7.53 2.41 -13.41
N MET A 41 -6.97 1.73 -14.42
CA MET A 41 -7.76 1.04 -15.45
C MET A 41 -8.57 -0.12 -14.87
N ASN A 42 -8.02 -0.85 -13.90
CA ASN A 42 -8.71 -1.93 -13.19
C ASN A 42 -9.92 -1.45 -12.38
N SER A 43 -9.89 -0.20 -11.94
CA SER A 43 -10.99 0.42 -11.19
C SER A 43 -12.00 1.08 -12.14
N ILE A 44 -11.55 1.78 -13.18
CA ILE A 44 -12.40 2.54 -14.10
C ILE A 44 -13.15 1.63 -15.07
N THR A 45 -12.50 0.63 -15.66
CA THR A 45 -13.12 -0.25 -16.67
C THR A 45 -14.42 -0.92 -16.20
N PRO A 46 -14.48 -1.55 -15.00
CA PRO A 46 -15.73 -2.12 -14.52
C PRO A 46 -16.76 -1.04 -14.14
N ILE A 47 -16.35 0.15 -13.69
CA ILE A 47 -17.29 1.25 -13.41
C ILE A 47 -18.01 1.67 -14.70
N THR A 48 -17.26 1.88 -15.78
CA THR A 48 -17.81 2.33 -17.06
C THR A 48 -18.76 1.27 -17.65
N SER A 49 -18.32 0.02 -17.75
CA SER A 49 -19.14 -1.06 -18.35
C SER A 49 -20.40 -1.37 -17.53
N LEU A 50 -20.30 -1.31 -16.20
CA LEU A 50 -21.44 -1.51 -15.32
C LEU A 50 -22.41 -0.32 -15.40
N SER A 51 -21.90 0.91 -15.46
CA SER A 51 -22.72 2.11 -15.65
C SER A 51 -23.48 2.06 -16.98
N GLU A 52 -22.84 1.65 -18.07
CA GLU A 52 -23.51 1.43 -19.36
C GLU A 52 -24.60 0.35 -19.29
N THR A 53 -24.35 -0.73 -18.55
CA THR A 53 -25.33 -1.81 -18.34
C THR A 53 -26.52 -1.32 -17.54
N LEU A 54 -26.27 -0.54 -16.47
CA LEU A 54 -27.33 0.07 -15.66
C LEU A 54 -28.16 1.06 -16.47
N LEU A 55 -27.53 1.90 -17.30
CA LEU A 55 -28.23 2.84 -18.17
C LEU A 55 -29.18 2.14 -19.15
N LYS A 56 -28.79 0.97 -19.70
CA LYS A 56 -29.64 0.19 -20.62
C LYS A 56 -30.92 -0.32 -19.96
N TYR A 57 -30.95 -0.50 -18.64
CA TYR A 57 -32.14 -0.93 -17.92
C TYR A 57 -33.22 0.16 -17.81
N TYR A 58 -32.82 1.43 -17.81
CA TYR A 58 -33.75 2.56 -17.61
C TYR A 58 -33.91 3.45 -18.85
N VAL A 59 -32.98 3.40 -19.80
CA VAL A 59 -33.03 4.12 -21.07
C VAL A 59 -32.84 3.13 -22.22
N PRO A 60 -33.87 2.37 -22.59
CA PRO A 60 -33.78 1.43 -23.70
C PRO A 60 -33.82 2.24 -24.99
N SER A 61 -32.68 2.35 -25.68
CA SER A 61 -32.53 2.87 -27.06
C SER A 61 -32.39 4.38 -27.21
N GLY A 62 -31.16 4.81 -27.56
CA GLY A 62 -30.88 5.95 -28.44
C GLY A 62 -31.16 7.38 -27.96
N LYS A 63 -32.07 7.61 -27.01
CA LYS A 63 -32.31 8.95 -26.45
C LYS A 63 -31.30 9.23 -25.36
N ARG A 64 -30.25 9.98 -25.71
CA ARG A 64 -29.34 10.57 -24.74
C ARG A 64 -30.13 11.47 -23.80
N VAL A 65 -29.84 11.38 -22.50
CA VAL A 65 -30.35 12.32 -21.50
C VAL A 65 -29.76 13.70 -21.86
N GLY A 66 -30.57 14.59 -22.44
CA GLY A 66 -30.18 15.98 -22.70
C GLY A 66 -30.45 16.56 -24.08
N GLU A 67 -31.00 15.83 -25.06
CA GLU A 67 -31.44 16.48 -26.31
C GLU A 67 -32.85 17.07 -26.13
N SER A 68 -32.86 18.35 -25.77
CA SER A 68 -34.03 19.22 -25.85
C SER A 68 -34.53 19.30 -27.28
N SER A 69 -35.80 18.89 -27.44
CA SER A 69 -36.82 19.49 -28.31
C SER A 69 -36.32 20.52 -29.32
N ASP A 70 -36.36 20.17 -30.60
CA ASP A 70 -37.29 20.79 -31.53
C ASP A 70 -37.53 19.89 -32.76
N ASP A 71 -38.75 20.05 -33.31
CA ASP A 71 -39.28 19.52 -34.57
C ASP A 71 -40.02 18.16 -34.65
N LYS A 72 -41.34 18.31 -34.38
CA LYS A 72 -42.53 17.88 -35.15
C LYS A 72 -42.81 16.38 -35.42
N ALA A 73 -43.80 15.90 -34.67
CA ALA A 73 -44.99 15.13 -35.08
C ALA A 73 -44.92 14.24 -36.34
N THR A 74 -45.02 12.92 -36.16
CA THR A 74 -46.21 12.13 -36.52
C THR A 74 -46.08 10.66 -36.07
N ASP A 75 -47.23 10.08 -35.75
CA ASP A 75 -47.56 8.66 -35.64
C ASP A 75 -47.05 7.81 -34.46
N ASN A 76 -47.96 7.71 -33.49
CA ASN A 76 -48.31 6.56 -32.66
C ASN A 76 -47.62 5.23 -33.02
N LYS A 77 -46.59 4.88 -32.25
CA LYS A 77 -46.33 3.48 -31.92
C LYS A 77 -45.96 3.40 -30.45
N ALA A 78 -46.81 2.70 -29.71
CA ALA A 78 -46.76 2.50 -28.27
C ALA A 78 -45.34 2.27 -27.73
N THR A 79 -44.72 3.32 -27.18
CA THR A 79 -43.65 3.18 -26.20
C THR A 79 -44.30 2.92 -24.86
N GLY A 80 -44.80 1.70 -24.68
CA GLY A 80 -45.05 1.17 -23.36
C GLY A 80 -43.71 1.06 -22.65
N SER A 81 -43.38 2.03 -21.81
CA SER A 81 -42.31 1.90 -20.82
C SER A 81 -42.60 0.60 -20.05
N LYS A 82 -41.78 -0.44 -20.26
CA LYS A 82 -41.88 -1.64 -19.43
C LYS A 82 -41.79 -1.18 -17.97
N PRO A 83 -42.73 -1.58 -17.09
CA PRO A 83 -42.60 -1.29 -15.67
C PRO A 83 -41.25 -1.86 -15.22
N VAL A 84 -40.47 -1.03 -14.53
CA VAL A 84 -39.19 -1.44 -13.95
C VAL A 84 -39.50 -2.62 -13.03
N ASP A 85 -39.10 -3.82 -13.44
CA ASP A 85 -39.33 -5.03 -12.68
C ASP A 85 -38.43 -5.05 -11.43
N GLU A 86 -38.85 -5.75 -10.39
CA GLU A 86 -38.11 -5.86 -9.13
C GLU A 86 -36.71 -6.47 -9.35
N THR A 87 -36.57 -7.34 -10.35
CA THR A 87 -35.28 -7.87 -10.81
C THR A 87 -34.35 -6.78 -11.38
N THR A 88 -34.92 -5.78 -12.05
CA THR A 88 -34.16 -4.64 -12.62
C THR A 88 -33.66 -3.73 -11.50
N ILE A 89 -34.50 -3.47 -10.49
CA ILE A 89 -34.11 -2.71 -9.30
C ILE A 89 -32.97 -3.43 -8.56
N ALA A 90 -33.13 -4.74 -8.30
CA ALA A 90 -32.11 -5.54 -7.62
C ALA A 90 -30.76 -5.57 -8.37
N ASN A 91 -30.78 -5.77 -9.69
CA ASN A 91 -29.57 -5.73 -10.52
C ASN A 91 -28.94 -4.33 -10.54
N THR A 92 -29.75 -3.27 -10.44
CA THR A 92 -29.26 -1.89 -10.37
C THR A 92 -28.55 -1.61 -9.07
N VAL A 93 -29.16 -1.99 -7.94
CA VAL A 93 -28.55 -1.84 -6.61
C VAL A 93 -27.22 -2.60 -6.55
N LYS A 94 -27.21 -3.87 -7.00
CA LYS A 94 -25.97 -4.67 -7.06
C LYS A 94 -24.90 -4.03 -7.95
N GLY A 95 -25.31 -3.44 -9.08
CA GLY A 95 -24.40 -2.73 -9.96
C GLY A 95 -23.80 -1.49 -9.31
N LEU A 96 -24.62 -0.71 -8.60
CA LEU A 96 -24.19 0.48 -7.85
C LEU A 96 -23.25 0.14 -6.69
N GLU A 97 -23.46 -0.99 -6.00
CA GLU A 97 -22.55 -1.47 -4.95
C GLU A 97 -21.15 -1.75 -5.48
N VAL A 98 -21.05 -2.45 -6.62
CA VAL A 98 -19.76 -2.72 -7.27
C VAL A 98 -19.08 -1.42 -7.73
N ILE A 99 -19.84 -0.48 -8.29
CA ILE A 99 -19.31 0.85 -8.66
C ILE A 99 -18.76 1.58 -7.42
N LYS A 100 -19.52 1.58 -6.32
CA LYS A 100 -19.11 2.19 -5.05
C LYS A 100 -17.81 1.58 -4.52
N GLU A 101 -17.71 0.24 -4.52
CA GLU A 101 -16.52 -0.47 -4.05
C GLU A 101 -15.27 -0.09 -4.87
N ARG A 102 -15.39 -0.08 -6.22
CA ARG A 102 -14.31 0.31 -7.13
C ARG A 102 -13.91 1.77 -6.96
N GLY A 103 -14.88 2.67 -6.77
CA GLY A 103 -14.65 4.09 -6.52
C GLY A 103 -13.87 4.35 -5.23
N VAL A 104 -14.28 3.71 -4.12
CA VAL A 104 -13.58 3.82 -2.83
C VAL A 104 -12.15 3.27 -2.93
N GLY A 105 -11.97 2.13 -3.62
CA GLY A 105 -10.65 1.55 -3.87
C GLY A 105 -9.71 2.49 -4.63
N LEU A 106 -10.22 3.13 -5.69
CA LEU A 106 -9.45 4.09 -6.49
C LEU A 106 -9.03 5.32 -5.68
N VAL A 107 -9.91 5.88 -4.85
CA VAL A 107 -9.58 7.01 -3.98
C VAL A 107 -8.45 6.64 -3.02
N ARG A 108 -8.56 5.48 -2.34
CA ARG A 108 -7.50 4.99 -1.44
C ARG A 108 -6.17 4.79 -2.17
N PHE A 109 -6.21 4.29 -3.40
CA PHE A 109 -5.02 4.11 -4.22
C PHE A 109 -4.35 5.44 -4.59
N VAL A 110 -5.14 6.42 -5.07
CA VAL A 110 -4.65 7.76 -5.40
C VAL A 110 -4.09 8.47 -4.17
N GLU A 111 -4.74 8.34 -3.01
CA GLU A 111 -4.22 8.89 -1.75
C GLU A 111 -2.88 8.25 -1.35
N SER A 112 -2.75 6.93 -1.51
CA SER A 112 -1.51 6.20 -1.24
C SER A 112 -0.38 6.64 -2.17
N TYR A 113 -0.68 6.84 -3.45
CA TYR A 113 0.28 7.38 -4.43
C TYR A 113 0.69 8.82 -4.11
N ARG A 114 -0.27 9.67 -3.71
CA ARG A 114 0.00 11.07 -3.33
C ARG A 114 0.92 11.15 -2.12
N LYS A 115 0.78 10.22 -1.17
CA LYS A 115 1.70 10.08 -0.02
C LYS A 115 3.11 9.63 -0.45
N LEU A 116 3.21 8.75 -1.44
CA LEU A 116 4.49 8.26 -1.95
C LEU A 116 5.27 9.33 -2.73
N THR A 117 4.59 10.18 -3.50
CA THR A 117 5.21 11.16 -4.40
C THR A 117 5.37 12.56 -3.81
N ARG A 118 4.73 12.82 -2.67
CA ARG A 118 4.93 14.05 -1.90
C ARG A 118 5.59 13.71 -0.57
N LEU A 119 6.92 13.62 -0.58
CA LEU A 119 7.66 13.78 0.67
C LEU A 119 7.56 15.25 1.08
N SER A 120 6.85 15.50 2.18
CA SER A 120 6.96 16.75 2.92
C SER A 120 8.44 16.99 3.24
N LYS A 121 8.94 18.22 3.07
CA LYS A 121 10.30 18.54 3.52
C LYS A 121 10.41 18.16 5.02
N PRO A 122 11.40 17.35 5.42
CA PRO A 122 11.50 16.89 6.79
C PRO A 122 11.75 18.06 7.73
N VAL A 123 10.99 18.11 8.82
CA VAL A 123 11.21 19.06 9.91
C VAL A 123 12.03 18.35 10.98
N LEU A 124 13.36 18.49 10.88
CA LEU A 124 14.27 17.85 11.81
C LEU A 124 14.18 18.49 13.20
N LYS A 125 14.03 17.66 14.22
CA LYS A 125 14.09 18.01 15.64
C LYS A 125 14.83 16.92 16.41
N PRO A 126 15.37 17.22 17.60
CA PRO A 126 15.86 16.20 18.51
C PRO A 126 14.72 15.26 18.93
N VAL A 127 14.89 13.96 18.73
CA VAL A 127 13.95 12.91 19.09
C VAL A 127 14.66 11.87 19.94
N VAL A 128 14.14 11.62 21.15
CA VAL A 128 14.60 10.53 22.02
C VAL A 128 13.93 9.23 21.58
N LEU A 129 14.72 8.25 21.15
CA LEU A 129 14.18 7.02 20.56
C LEU A 129 13.29 6.23 21.52
N LYS A 130 13.65 6.21 22.80
CA LYS A 130 12.87 5.52 23.83
C LYS A 130 11.45 6.08 23.94
N ASP A 131 11.32 7.40 23.94
CA ASP A 131 10.03 8.08 24.05
C ASP A 131 9.19 7.85 22.79
N LEU A 132 9.83 7.96 21.61
CA LEU A 132 9.20 7.66 20.33
C LEU A 132 8.60 6.24 20.32
N PHE A 133 9.39 5.20 20.57
CA PHE A 133 8.89 3.82 20.52
C PHE A 133 7.84 3.53 21.60
N THR A 134 7.96 4.15 22.78
CA THR A 134 6.93 4.05 23.82
C THR A 134 5.59 4.61 23.34
N HIS A 135 5.60 5.79 22.71
CA HIS A 135 4.39 6.37 22.10
C HIS A 135 3.83 5.52 20.96
N LEU A 136 4.69 4.96 20.10
CA LEU A 136 4.23 4.11 18.99
C LEU A 136 3.54 2.84 19.48
N LEU A 137 4.09 2.18 20.51
CA LEU A 137 3.46 0.99 21.09
C LEU A 137 2.12 1.31 21.76
N LEU A 138 2.00 2.47 22.44
CA LEU A 138 0.74 2.93 22.99
C LEU A 138 -0.32 3.18 21.90
N LEU A 139 0.07 3.82 20.80
CA LEU A 139 -0.84 4.07 19.67
C LEU A 139 -1.35 2.78 19.02
N LEU A 140 -0.54 1.72 19.03
CA LEU A 140 -0.85 0.44 18.43
C LEU A 140 -1.59 -0.53 19.38
N GLU A 141 -1.80 -0.15 20.65
CA GLU A 141 -2.40 -1.03 21.67
C GLU A 141 -3.80 -1.55 21.29
N ASN A 142 -4.56 -0.75 20.54
CA ASN A 142 -5.89 -1.10 20.04
C ASN A 142 -5.88 -1.92 18.73
N GLU A 143 -4.71 -2.16 18.14
CA GLU A 143 -4.64 -2.99 16.93
C GLU A 143 -4.97 -4.46 17.25
N PRO A 144 -5.64 -5.17 16.34
CA PRO A 144 -5.90 -6.59 16.49
C PRO A 144 -4.61 -7.36 16.77
N ASP A 145 -4.68 -8.33 17.68
CA ASP A 145 -3.57 -9.22 18.04
C ASP A 145 -2.34 -8.54 18.65
N PHE A 146 -2.37 -7.23 18.93
CA PHE A 146 -1.28 -6.53 19.63
C PHE A 146 -0.87 -7.25 20.92
N HIS A 147 -1.86 -7.64 21.73
CA HIS A 147 -1.67 -8.33 23.00
C HIS A 147 -1.17 -9.78 22.86
N ARG A 148 -1.19 -10.36 21.66
CA ARG A 148 -0.68 -11.71 21.39
C ARG A 148 0.79 -11.71 20.99
N ILE A 149 1.36 -10.53 20.74
CA ILE A 149 2.72 -10.35 20.26
C ILE A 149 3.57 -9.76 21.38
N ARG A 150 4.79 -10.28 21.54
CA ARG A 150 5.77 -9.72 22.47
C ARG A 150 6.65 -8.72 21.74
N PHE A 151 6.70 -7.49 22.25
CA PHE A 151 7.59 -6.45 21.77
C PHE A 151 8.80 -6.34 22.71
N ASN A 152 10.01 -6.43 22.15
CA ASN A 152 11.26 -6.19 22.86
C ASN A 152 11.92 -4.95 22.25
N LEU A 153 12.30 -3.99 23.10
CA LEU A 153 12.94 -2.75 22.69
C LEU A 153 14.31 -2.65 23.35
N ASP A 154 15.36 -2.84 22.54
CA ASP A 154 16.75 -2.78 22.98
C ASP A 154 17.39 -1.50 22.41
N ILE A 155 17.57 -0.48 23.26
CA ILE A 155 18.18 0.81 22.88
C ILE A 155 19.40 1.06 23.79
N GLU A 156 20.56 1.24 23.18
CA GLU A 156 21.81 1.51 23.89
C GLU A 156 22.59 2.65 23.21
N PRO A 157 22.83 3.79 23.90
CA PRO A 157 22.42 4.11 25.28
C PRO A 157 20.91 4.45 25.40
N PRO A 158 20.30 4.33 26.60
CA PRO A 158 18.85 4.50 26.79
C PRO A 158 18.30 5.89 26.44
N ASP A 159 19.15 6.91 26.46
CA ASP A 159 18.89 8.31 26.16
C ASP A 159 19.34 8.69 24.73
N MET A 160 19.52 7.71 23.84
CA MET A 160 19.89 7.95 22.45
C MET A 160 18.91 8.92 21.77
N GLY A 161 19.41 10.11 21.45
CA GLY A 161 18.73 11.14 20.70
C GLY A 161 19.22 11.21 19.25
N ILE A 162 18.30 11.44 18.31
CA ILE A 162 18.60 11.65 16.89
C ILE A 162 17.94 12.93 16.38
N GLU A 163 18.52 13.55 15.35
CA GLU A 163 17.88 14.65 14.62
C GLU A 163 17.02 14.08 13.51
N ALA A 164 15.70 14.11 13.68
CA ALA A 164 14.76 13.51 12.74
C ALA A 164 13.42 14.23 12.70
N ASP A 165 12.66 13.98 11.63
CA ASP A 165 11.24 14.33 11.58
C ASP A 165 10.45 13.21 12.29
N GLU A 166 10.03 13.50 13.52
CA GLU A 166 9.32 12.56 14.39
C GLU A 166 8.05 11.98 13.73
N ALA A 167 7.31 12.81 12.98
CA ALA A 167 6.07 12.37 12.35
C ALA A 167 6.34 11.39 11.20
N GLN A 168 7.39 11.65 10.40
CA GLN A 168 7.79 10.76 9.32
C GLN A 168 8.34 9.43 9.85
N LEU A 169 9.18 9.47 10.90
CA LEU A 169 9.67 8.26 11.55
C LEU A 169 8.54 7.46 12.19
N SER A 170 7.61 8.13 12.88
CA SER A 170 6.43 7.49 13.47
C SER A 170 5.63 6.72 12.42
N GLN A 171 5.35 7.35 11.27
CA GLN A 171 4.61 6.72 10.18
C GLN A 171 5.36 5.52 9.59
N LEU A 172 6.69 5.63 9.42
CA LEU A 172 7.53 4.54 8.95
C LEU A 172 7.51 3.36 9.93
N PHE A 173 7.75 3.61 11.21
CA PHE A 173 7.79 2.55 12.21
C PHE A 173 6.42 1.91 12.45
N ILE A 174 5.32 2.68 12.45
CA ILE A 174 3.96 2.11 12.51
C ILE A 174 3.74 1.13 11.36
N ASN A 175 4.13 1.49 10.14
CA ASN A 175 3.96 0.61 8.99
C ASN A 175 4.81 -0.66 9.13
N LEU A 176 6.05 -0.54 9.59
CA LEU A 176 6.92 -1.70 9.81
C LEU A 176 6.40 -2.61 10.94
N ILE A 177 5.94 -2.04 12.04
CA ILE A 177 5.38 -2.80 13.17
C ILE A 177 4.10 -3.51 12.74
N LYS A 178 3.18 -2.83 12.04
CA LYS A 178 1.96 -3.47 11.52
C LYS A 178 2.27 -4.62 10.56
N ASN A 179 3.24 -4.42 9.66
CA ASN A 179 3.68 -5.49 8.76
C ASN A 179 4.28 -6.67 9.53
N ALA A 180 5.06 -6.42 10.58
CA ALA A 180 5.60 -7.46 11.45
C ALA A 180 4.49 -8.22 12.20
N MET A 181 3.48 -7.52 12.72
CA MET A 181 2.34 -8.12 13.40
C MET A 181 1.56 -9.08 12.49
N GLN A 182 1.26 -8.65 11.26
CA GLN A 182 0.56 -9.45 10.25
C GLN A 182 1.37 -10.70 9.82
N ALA A 183 2.70 -10.57 9.76
CA ALA A 183 3.58 -11.67 9.44
C ALA A 183 3.56 -12.76 10.52
N VAL A 184 3.53 -12.35 11.81
CA VAL A 184 3.40 -13.28 12.94
C VAL A 184 2.04 -13.98 12.94
N GLU A 185 0.95 -13.25 12.68
CA GLU A 185 -0.41 -13.83 12.56
C GLU A 185 -0.49 -14.90 11.46
N SER A 186 0.11 -14.62 10.30
CA SER A 186 0.14 -15.55 9.15
C SER A 186 0.94 -16.83 9.46
N TYR A 187 1.98 -16.72 10.30
CA TYR A 187 2.72 -17.88 10.79
C TYR A 187 1.89 -18.75 11.72
N GLU A 188 1.10 -18.16 12.62
CA GLU A 188 0.20 -18.92 13.50
C GLU A 188 -0.92 -19.62 12.72
N LYS A 189 -1.55 -18.94 11.74
CA LYS A 189 -2.61 -19.53 10.91
C LYS A 189 -2.12 -20.68 10.02
N SER A 190 -0.91 -20.59 9.49
CA SER A 190 -0.33 -21.64 8.65
C SER A 190 0.06 -22.91 9.45
N ARG A 191 0.40 -22.77 10.73
CA ARG A 191 0.65 -23.90 11.65
C ARG A 191 -0.58 -24.39 12.41
N GLY A 192 -1.62 -23.58 12.58
CA GLY A 192 -2.88 -23.97 13.22
C GLY A 192 -3.64 -25.11 12.53
N LYS A 193 -3.27 -25.46 11.28
CA LYS A 193 -3.76 -26.68 10.60
C LYS A 193 -3.06 -27.97 11.05
N HIS A 194 -1.94 -27.88 11.77
CA HIS A 194 -1.20 -29.00 12.33
C HIS A 194 -0.90 -28.75 13.81
N ARG A 195 -1.75 -29.30 14.68
CA ARG A 195 -1.63 -29.48 16.15
C ARG A 195 -2.38 -28.45 17.00
N SER A 196 -3.62 -28.80 17.30
CA SER A 196 -4.30 -28.51 18.56
C SER A 196 -3.52 -29.14 19.74
N GLY A 197 -2.98 -28.32 20.64
CA GLY A 197 -2.42 -28.78 21.92
C GLY A 197 -1.44 -27.80 22.57
N LEU A 198 -1.93 -27.09 23.59
CA LEU A 198 -1.25 -26.49 24.77
C LEU A 198 0.28 -26.23 24.71
N PHE A 199 0.68 -24.96 24.91
CA PHE A 199 1.66 -24.41 25.89
C PHE A 199 2.29 -23.10 25.36
N PRO A 200 2.57 -22.10 26.24
CA PRO A 200 3.24 -20.86 25.83
C PRO A 200 4.73 -21.14 25.66
N ARG A 201 5.20 -21.23 24.41
CA ARG A 201 6.63 -21.46 24.13
C ARG A 201 7.39 -20.13 24.04
N GLN A 202 8.32 -19.94 24.98
CA GLN A 202 9.45 -19.02 24.83
C GLN A 202 10.22 -19.40 23.56
N TYR A 203 10.45 -18.43 22.67
CA TYR A 203 11.40 -18.57 21.58
C TYR A 203 12.58 -17.64 21.87
N THR A 204 13.68 -18.22 22.36
CA THR A 204 15.00 -17.59 22.37
C THR A 204 15.63 -17.89 21.01
N VAL A 205 15.80 -16.87 20.17
CA VAL A 205 16.54 -17.02 18.92
C VAL A 205 18.03 -16.99 19.26
N HIS A 206 18.67 -18.15 19.29
CA HIS A 206 20.13 -18.21 19.30
C HIS A 206 20.66 -17.78 17.92
N PRO A 207 21.67 -16.89 17.84
CA PRO A 207 22.28 -16.55 16.57
C PRO A 207 23.12 -17.74 16.10
N GLN A 208 22.59 -18.55 15.18
CA GLN A 208 23.45 -19.41 14.37
C GLN A 208 24.10 -18.54 13.29
N VAL A 209 25.40 -18.33 13.47
CA VAL A 209 26.31 -17.85 12.44
C VAL A 209 26.29 -18.86 11.29
N TYR A 210 25.59 -18.53 10.21
CA TYR A 210 25.75 -19.23 8.94
C TYR A 210 26.75 -18.45 8.09
N SER A 211 27.94 -19.03 7.92
CA SER A 211 28.87 -18.63 6.87
C SER A 211 28.24 -18.95 5.52
N VAL A 212 27.93 -17.92 4.73
CA VAL A 212 27.52 -18.11 3.34
C VAL A 212 28.79 -18.25 2.51
N SER A 213 29.19 -19.49 2.21
CA SER A 213 30.07 -19.78 1.09
C SER A 213 29.24 -19.65 -0.20
N THR A 214 29.59 -18.68 -1.04
CA THR A 214 29.07 -18.52 -2.40
C THR A 214 29.37 -19.75 -3.26
N PRO A 215 28.45 -20.10 -4.17
CA PRO A 215 28.84 -20.66 -5.46
C PRO A 215 28.42 -19.70 -6.58
N CYS A 216 29.41 -19.28 -7.38
CA CYS A 216 29.23 -18.72 -8.71
C CYS A 216 28.22 -19.54 -9.51
N TRP A 217 27.17 -18.89 -10.04
CA TRP A 217 26.50 -19.37 -11.24
C TRP A 217 26.40 -18.21 -12.23
N CYS A 218 27.19 -18.33 -13.30
CA CYS A 218 27.06 -17.55 -14.52
C CYS A 218 25.66 -17.72 -15.10
N LEU A 219 25.07 -16.62 -15.56
CA LEU A 219 24.35 -16.48 -16.84
C LEU A 219 24.14 -14.99 -17.13
#